data_AF-A0A7S2MPW9-F1
#
_entry.id   AF-A0A7S2MPW9-F1
#
_cell.length_a   1.000
_cell.length_b   1.000
_cell.length_c   1.000
_cell.angle_alpha   90.00
_cell.angle_beta   90.00
_cell.angle_gamma   90.00
#
_symmetry.space_group_name_H-M   'P 1'
#
loop_
_entity.id
_entity.type
_entity.pdbx_description
1 polymer ?
#
loop_
_entity_poly.entity_id
_entity_poly.type
_entity_poly.pdbx_seq_one_letter_code
_entity_poly.pdbx_strand_id
1 'polypeptide(L)'
;MNTMNASNDPNSKHPEPDKTSPPSLQSSKEESKTSEEHQGDAQKKQDGMHLFTVGCFVVCTFFWLLALVKYHPQPWLVVQNAFISLTVCFTLDTFVACVAPGLSSRLVTMHFSLGALQNILYIILLNIGTDLFAKVWTSIYFGYYQWTWIMLLTHCREFFPMFRVFYTIHHAISFFITGSWIIIGLCCFANDNDFIYRAIVIWLSSDLWVYSLNIYRSLRPETDKDFIRKWQTIVFGIERVHRSVAYLQPLTVPASRYNLLMWVVLSTGLFNDIVDAAFQLHSLCKHYQHKKLRVLAIDAKIPMHSTIATTNLDKAD
;
A
#
# COMPACT_ATOMS: atom_id res chain seq x y z
N MET A 1 -60.10 4.75 35.13
CA MET A 1 -61.34 5.43 34.76
C MET A 1 -61.35 5.58 33.25
N ASN A 2 -62.36 4.95 32.61
CA ASN A 2 -63.02 5.27 31.32
C ASN A 2 -62.18 5.35 30.02
N THR A 3 -62.57 4.84 28.86
CA THR A 3 -63.57 3.84 28.39
C THR A 3 -63.31 3.66 26.88
N MET A 4 -63.64 2.46 26.38
CA MET A 4 -64.06 2.09 25.00
C MET A 4 -64.65 3.18 24.09
N ASN A 5 -64.44 3.08 22.76
CA ASN A 5 -65.48 2.56 21.85
C ASN A 5 -65.03 2.32 20.40
N ALA A 6 -65.76 1.40 19.76
CA ALA A 6 -65.60 0.81 18.44
C ALA A 6 -66.65 1.33 17.42
N SER A 7 -66.71 0.66 16.25
CA SER A 7 -67.72 0.69 15.15
C SER A 7 -67.44 1.67 14.00
N ASN A 8 -67.80 1.44 12.74
CA ASN A 8 -68.21 0.27 11.93
C ASN A 8 -68.14 0.73 10.43
N ASP A 9 -67.99 -0.24 9.52
CA ASP A 9 -68.20 -0.28 8.05
C ASP A 9 -69.52 0.40 7.53
N PRO A 10 -69.89 0.52 6.21
CA PRO A 10 -69.42 -0.16 4.98
C PRO A 10 -69.49 0.62 3.60
N ASN A 11 -69.01 -0.04 2.53
CA ASN A 11 -69.47 -0.08 1.11
C ASN A 11 -69.81 1.18 0.28
N SER A 12 -69.18 1.28 -0.90
CA SER A 12 -69.77 1.79 -2.15
C SER A 12 -69.16 1.09 -3.37
N LYS A 13 -70.02 0.62 -4.29
CA LYS A 13 -69.72 -0.21 -5.48
C LYS A 13 -69.63 0.62 -6.79
N HIS A 14 -68.74 0.18 -7.69
CA HIS A 14 -68.76 0.18 -9.18
C HIS A 14 -68.69 1.50 -10.00
N PRO A 15 -68.31 1.48 -11.31
CA PRO A 15 -67.78 0.41 -12.20
C PRO A 15 -66.50 0.79 -13.03
N GLU A 16 -65.92 -0.21 -13.72
CA GLU A 16 -64.86 -0.09 -14.76
C GLU A 16 -65.31 0.67 -16.02
N PRO A 17 -64.35 1.12 -16.87
CA PRO A 17 -64.28 0.49 -18.19
C PRO A 17 -62.85 0.24 -18.72
N ASP A 18 -62.68 -1.00 -19.21
CA ASP A 18 -61.94 -1.48 -20.39
C ASP A 18 -61.11 -0.48 -21.22
N LYS A 19 -59.81 -0.78 -21.45
CA LYS A 19 -59.21 -1.00 -22.78
C LYS A 19 -57.67 -1.04 -22.81
N THR A 20 -57.20 -1.93 -23.68
CA THR A 20 -55.93 -1.91 -24.46
C THR A 20 -54.62 -2.30 -23.77
N SER A 21 -54.28 -3.59 -23.89
CA SER A 21 -52.90 -4.07 -23.98
C SER A 21 -52.32 -3.81 -25.38
N PRO A 22 -51.01 -3.49 -25.49
CA PRO A 22 -50.15 -4.24 -26.42
C PRO A 22 -48.72 -4.41 -25.85
N PRO A 23 -47.77 -4.97 -26.61
CA PRO A 23 -47.51 -6.40 -26.77
C PRO A 23 -46.26 -6.87 -26.00
N SER A 24 -46.15 -8.19 -25.90
CA SER A 24 -45.00 -8.96 -25.39
C SER A 24 -43.64 -8.51 -25.96
N LEU A 25 -42.75 -8.04 -25.08
CA LEU A 25 -41.31 -8.01 -25.32
C LEU A 25 -40.69 -9.35 -24.87
N GLN A 26 -40.57 -10.28 -25.82
CA GLN A 26 -39.49 -11.26 -25.80
C GLN A 26 -38.18 -10.50 -26.08
N SER A 27 -37.37 -10.21 -25.06
CA SER A 27 -35.94 -9.94 -25.22
C SER A 27 -35.30 -9.69 -23.86
N SER A 28 -34.87 -10.75 -23.18
CA SER A 28 -33.88 -10.68 -22.09
C SER A 28 -33.53 -12.08 -21.58
N LYS A 29 -32.89 -12.90 -22.42
CA LYS A 29 -32.28 -14.15 -21.94
C LYS A 29 -30.85 -14.42 -22.43
N GLU A 30 -30.22 -13.51 -23.16
CA GLU A 30 -28.86 -13.73 -23.68
C GLU A 30 -27.77 -12.77 -23.15
N GLU A 31 -28.08 -11.70 -22.43
CA GLU A 31 -27.05 -10.80 -21.88
C GLU A 31 -26.54 -11.17 -20.47
N SER A 32 -27.11 -12.18 -19.80
CA SER A 32 -26.72 -12.51 -18.41
C SER A 32 -25.61 -13.57 -18.29
N LYS A 33 -25.25 -14.30 -19.36
CA LYS A 33 -24.23 -15.37 -19.26
C LYS A 33 -22.79 -14.87 -19.43
N THR A 34 -22.57 -13.82 -20.22
CA THR A 34 -21.22 -13.30 -20.52
C THR A 34 -20.63 -12.45 -19.39
N SER A 35 -21.44 -11.79 -18.56
CA SER A 35 -20.93 -11.05 -17.38
C SER A 35 -20.54 -11.96 -16.22
N GLU A 36 -21.23 -13.09 -16.03
CA GLU A 36 -20.92 -14.04 -14.94
C GLU A 36 -19.66 -14.88 -15.23
N GLU A 37 -19.44 -15.31 -16.48
CA GLU A 37 -18.21 -16.02 -16.87
C GLU A 37 -16.96 -15.12 -16.76
N HIS A 38 -17.03 -13.86 -17.22
CA HIS A 38 -15.92 -12.92 -17.08
C HIS A 38 -15.65 -12.47 -15.64
N GLN A 39 -16.68 -12.39 -14.78
CA GLN A 39 -16.48 -12.16 -13.35
C GLN A 39 -15.89 -13.40 -12.65
N GLY A 40 -16.31 -14.61 -13.01
CA GLY A 40 -15.80 -15.86 -12.46
C GLY A 40 -14.30 -16.09 -12.76
N ASP A 41 -13.86 -15.77 -13.98
CA ASP A 41 -12.45 -15.90 -14.38
C ASP A 41 -11.56 -14.81 -13.77
N ALA A 42 -12.06 -13.57 -13.67
CA ALA A 42 -11.34 -12.50 -12.98
C ALA A 42 -11.16 -12.79 -11.48
N GLN A 43 -12.19 -13.34 -10.84
CA GLN A 43 -12.16 -13.73 -9.43
C GLN A 43 -11.19 -14.90 -9.19
N LYS A 44 -11.26 -15.97 -9.99
CA LYS A 44 -10.31 -17.10 -9.91
C LYS A 44 -8.85 -16.66 -10.10
N LYS A 45 -8.60 -15.77 -11.05
CA LYS A 45 -7.26 -15.21 -11.30
C LYS A 45 -6.76 -14.39 -10.11
N GLN A 46 -7.63 -13.61 -9.48
CA GLN A 46 -7.30 -12.80 -8.31
C GLN A 46 -7.02 -13.68 -7.07
N ASP A 47 -7.81 -14.73 -6.86
CA ASP A 47 -7.63 -15.69 -5.76
C ASP A 47 -6.35 -16.51 -5.93
N GLY A 48 -6.05 -16.96 -7.15
CA GLY A 48 -4.80 -17.66 -7.47
C GLY A 48 -3.56 -16.78 -7.22
N MET A 49 -3.62 -15.50 -7.59
CA MET A 49 -2.55 -14.54 -7.33
C MET A 49 -2.35 -14.31 -5.82
N HIS A 50 -3.44 -14.20 -5.04
CA HIS A 50 -3.34 -14.09 -3.60
C HIS A 50 -2.67 -15.31 -2.96
N LEU A 51 -3.11 -16.53 -3.30
CA LEU A 51 -2.51 -17.76 -2.79
C LEU A 51 -1.02 -17.88 -3.13
N PHE A 52 -0.65 -17.56 -4.37
CA PHE A 52 0.76 -17.53 -4.79
C PHE A 52 1.58 -16.56 -3.95
N THR A 53 1.11 -15.32 -3.75
CA THR A 53 1.84 -14.32 -2.96
C THR A 53 1.98 -14.73 -1.49
N VAL A 54 0.94 -15.33 -0.90
CA VAL A 54 1.01 -15.87 0.48
C VAL A 54 2.02 -17.02 0.56
N GLY A 55 2.04 -17.91 -0.42
CA GLY A 55 3.05 -18.97 -0.52
C GLY A 55 4.47 -18.42 -0.57
N CYS A 56 4.72 -17.41 -1.42
CA CYS A 56 6.01 -16.72 -1.49
C CYS A 56 6.40 -16.10 -0.15
N PHE A 57 5.47 -15.44 0.54
CA PHE A 57 5.72 -14.88 1.87
C PHE A 57 6.17 -15.95 2.86
N VAL A 58 5.43 -17.07 2.95
CA VAL A 58 5.77 -18.18 3.86
C VAL A 58 7.15 -18.74 3.56
N VAL A 59 7.46 -18.98 2.28
CA VAL A 59 8.78 -19.47 1.86
C VAL A 59 9.89 -18.49 2.22
N CYS A 60 9.71 -17.19 1.96
CA CYS A 60 10.71 -16.18 2.29
C CYS A 60 10.89 -15.99 3.80
N THR A 61 9.81 -16.03 4.58
CA THR A 61 9.88 -16.00 6.05
C THR A 61 10.61 -17.23 6.58
N PHE A 62 10.33 -18.42 6.04
CA PHE A 62 11.02 -19.64 6.44
C PHE A 62 12.51 -19.60 6.06
N PHE A 63 12.83 -19.13 4.85
CA PHE A 63 14.21 -18.88 4.43
C PHE A 63 14.94 -17.92 5.39
N TRP A 64 14.29 -16.81 5.76
CA TRP A 64 14.85 -15.85 6.70
C TRP A 64 15.09 -16.47 8.09
N LEU A 65 14.13 -17.26 8.59
CA LEU A 65 14.28 -17.97 9.87
C LEU A 65 15.42 -18.99 9.83
N LEU A 66 15.54 -19.75 8.74
CA LEU A 66 16.66 -20.68 8.55
C LEU A 66 18.01 -19.95 8.48
N ALA A 67 18.06 -18.82 7.77
CA ALA A 67 19.26 -17.99 7.70
C ALA A 67 19.64 -17.46 9.08
N LEU A 68 18.65 -16.97 9.84
CA LEU A 68 18.83 -16.50 11.20
C LEU A 68 19.39 -17.60 12.11
N VAL A 69 18.70 -18.75 12.20
CA VAL A 69 19.08 -19.85 13.10
C VAL A 69 20.46 -20.41 12.77
N LYS A 70 20.81 -20.48 11.48
CA LYS A 70 22.05 -21.11 11.03
C LYS A 70 23.28 -20.18 11.07
N TYR A 71 23.09 -18.89 10.78
CA TYR A 71 24.23 -17.98 10.53
C TYR A 71 24.27 -16.76 11.46
N HIS A 72 23.20 -16.43 12.19
CA HIS A 72 23.25 -15.33 13.16
C HIS A 72 23.90 -15.80 14.47
N PRO A 73 24.79 -15.00 15.10
CA PRO A 73 25.47 -15.42 16.34
C PRO A 73 24.53 -15.52 17.56
N GLN A 74 23.40 -14.80 17.54
CA GLN A 74 22.44 -14.76 18.64
C GLN A 74 21.00 -14.86 18.11
N PRO A 75 20.60 -15.99 17.49
CA PRO A 75 19.32 -16.08 16.80
C PRO A 75 18.13 -16.01 17.78
N TRP A 76 18.28 -16.61 18.95
CA TRP A 76 17.23 -16.61 19.98
C TRP A 76 16.93 -15.22 20.52
N LEU A 77 17.97 -14.40 20.74
CA LEU A 77 17.80 -13.02 21.17
C LEU A 77 17.05 -12.19 20.12
N VAL A 78 17.33 -12.40 18.83
CA VAL A 78 16.61 -11.73 17.74
C VAL A 78 15.13 -12.11 17.74
N VAL A 79 14.82 -13.40 17.89
CA VAL A 79 13.43 -13.88 17.97
C VAL A 79 12.72 -13.30 19.19
N GLN A 80 13.32 -13.34 20.38
CA GLN A 80 12.76 -12.78 21.61
C GLN A 80 12.46 -11.28 21.45
N ASN A 81 13.42 -10.51 20.94
CA ASN A 81 13.25 -9.08 20.72
C ASN A 81 12.18 -8.78 19.67
N ALA A 82 12.06 -9.62 18.63
CA ALA A 82 10.99 -9.49 17.65
C ALA A 82 9.60 -9.73 18.26
N PHE A 83 9.46 -10.70 19.17
CA PHE A 83 8.24 -10.90 19.93
C PHE A 83 7.89 -9.70 20.82
N ILE A 84 8.89 -9.05 21.42
CA ILE A 84 8.69 -7.81 22.17
C ILE A 84 8.18 -6.70 21.24
N SER A 85 8.84 -6.49 20.09
CA SER A 85 8.40 -5.50 19.10
C SER A 85 6.99 -5.77 18.59
N LEU A 86 6.65 -7.04 18.30
CA LEU A 86 5.31 -7.47 17.92
C LEU A 86 4.27 -7.11 19.00
N THR A 87 4.58 -7.41 20.26
CA THR A 87 3.72 -7.12 21.41
C THR A 87 3.49 -5.62 21.56
N VAL A 88 4.54 -4.79 21.37
CA VAL A 88 4.43 -3.34 21.38
C VAL A 88 3.51 -2.85 20.26
N CYS A 89 3.64 -3.37 19.03
CA CYS A 89 2.74 -3.02 17.92
C CYS A 89 1.27 -3.33 18.24
N PHE A 90 0.97 -4.53 18.78
CA PHE A 90 -0.40 -4.87 19.20
C PHE A 90 -0.92 -3.99 20.34
N THR A 91 -0.05 -3.66 21.30
CA THR A 91 -0.42 -2.80 22.43
C THR A 91 -0.79 -1.40 21.95
N LEU A 92 0.02 -0.82 21.05
CA LEU A 92 -0.25 0.49 20.45
C LEU A 92 -1.51 0.50 19.60
N ASP A 93 -1.72 -0.54 18.78
CA ASP A 93 -2.94 -0.68 17.97
C ASP A 93 -4.20 -0.78 18.85
N THR A 94 -4.13 -1.58 19.92
CA THR A 94 -5.22 -1.72 20.91
C THR A 94 -5.49 -0.40 21.60
N PHE A 95 -4.45 0.30 22.04
CA PHE A 95 -4.58 1.62 22.67
C PHE A 95 -5.27 2.62 21.73
N VAL A 96 -4.87 2.67 20.46
CA VAL A 96 -5.51 3.55 19.47
C VAL A 96 -6.96 3.14 19.19
N ALA A 97 -7.27 1.84 19.16
CA ALA A 97 -8.66 1.37 19.08
C ALA A 97 -9.52 1.89 20.25
N CYS A 98 -8.97 1.91 21.46
CA CYS A 98 -9.67 2.41 22.65
C CYS A 98 -9.86 3.94 22.63
N VAL A 99 -8.84 4.70 22.20
CA VAL A 99 -8.86 6.17 22.26
C VAL A 99 -9.54 6.80 21.04
N ALA A 100 -9.51 6.13 19.89
CA ALA A 100 -10.08 6.62 18.63
C ALA A 100 -10.94 5.56 17.93
N PRO A 101 -12.03 5.07 18.55
CA PRO A 101 -12.86 3.99 18.00
C PRO A 101 -13.54 4.35 16.67
N GLY A 102 -13.72 5.65 16.38
CA GLY A 102 -14.33 6.14 15.14
C GLY A 102 -13.39 6.28 13.94
N LEU A 103 -12.11 5.91 14.06
CA LEU A 103 -11.13 6.07 12.97
C LEU A 103 -11.36 5.00 11.87
N SER A 104 -12.05 5.39 10.80
CA SER A 104 -12.48 4.48 9.71
C SER A 104 -11.35 3.72 9.00
N SER A 105 -10.14 4.30 8.95
CA SER A 105 -8.95 3.70 8.33
C SER A 105 -7.88 3.33 9.35
N ARG A 106 -8.27 2.97 10.58
CA ARG A 106 -7.37 2.74 11.72
C ARG A 106 -6.17 1.85 11.36
N LEU A 107 -6.41 0.68 10.80
CA LEU A 107 -5.34 -0.28 10.50
C LEU A 107 -4.32 0.25 9.49
N VAL A 108 -4.80 0.96 8.47
CA VAL A 108 -3.94 1.61 7.47
C VAL A 108 -3.12 2.72 8.13
N THR A 109 -3.77 3.59 8.92
CA THR A 109 -3.08 4.62 9.71
C THR A 109 -2.03 4.02 10.64
N MET A 110 -2.36 2.95 11.35
CA MET A 110 -1.48 2.27 12.29
C MET A 110 -0.27 1.65 11.59
N HIS A 111 -0.47 1.01 10.44
CA HIS A 111 0.63 0.47 9.65
C HIS A 111 1.64 1.57 9.30
N PHE A 112 1.18 2.66 8.69
CA PHE A 112 2.09 3.75 8.32
C PHE A 112 2.69 4.48 9.52
N SER A 113 1.95 4.62 10.63
CA SER A 113 2.45 5.27 11.86
C SER A 113 3.52 4.43 12.55
N LEU A 114 3.30 3.11 12.66
CA LEU A 114 4.28 2.18 13.23
C LEU A 114 5.51 2.05 12.33
N GLY A 115 5.34 2.04 11.00
CA GLY A 115 6.45 2.09 10.05
C GLY A 115 7.28 3.37 10.21
N ALA A 116 6.63 4.53 10.38
CA ALA A 116 7.33 5.79 10.64
C ALA A 116 8.08 5.76 11.97
N LEU A 117 7.44 5.26 13.03
CA LEU A 117 8.07 5.09 14.34
C LEU A 117 9.30 4.16 14.26
N GLN A 118 9.19 3.05 13.55
CA GLN A 118 10.31 2.13 13.31
C GLN A 118 11.49 2.84 12.64
N ASN A 119 11.24 3.61 11.58
CA ASN A 119 12.32 4.32 10.88
C ASN A 119 12.95 5.41 11.75
N ILE A 120 12.16 6.12 12.57
CA ILE A 120 12.69 7.07 13.55
C ILE A 120 13.56 6.33 14.58
N LEU A 121 13.11 5.18 15.08
CA LEU A 121 13.91 4.35 16.00
C LEU A 121 15.21 3.89 15.37
N TYR A 122 15.23 3.52 14.09
CA TYR A 122 16.47 3.17 13.39
C TYR A 122 17.46 4.33 13.34
N ILE A 123 16.99 5.54 13.04
CA ILE A 123 17.83 6.74 13.06
C ILE A 123 18.39 6.97 14.47
N ILE A 124 17.56 6.88 15.51
CA ILE A 124 17.97 7.07 16.90
C ILE A 124 19.02 6.01 17.29
N LEU A 125 18.75 4.73 17.03
CA LEU A 125 19.65 3.63 17.38
C LEU A 125 21.01 3.77 16.68
N LEU A 126 21.03 4.14 15.41
CA LEU A 126 22.27 4.36 14.68
C LEU A 126 23.08 5.55 15.23
N ASN A 127 22.41 6.62 15.65
CA ASN A 127 23.07 7.78 16.27
C ASN A 127 23.61 7.48 17.68
N ILE A 128 22.98 6.56 18.42
CA ILE A 128 23.50 6.08 19.71
C ILE A 128 24.74 5.21 19.48
N GLY A 129 24.70 4.32 18.49
CA GLY A 129 25.85 3.50 18.12
C GLY A 129 25.52 2.45 17.07
N THR A 130 26.43 2.25 16.12
CA THR A 130 26.30 1.27 15.03
C THR A 130 26.19 -0.16 15.55
N ASP A 131 26.92 -0.50 16.61
CA ASP A 131 26.82 -1.79 17.30
C ASP A 131 25.43 -2.05 17.89
N LEU A 132 24.81 -1.01 18.49
CA LEU A 132 23.47 -1.14 19.05
C LEU A 132 22.44 -1.31 17.94
N PHE A 133 22.55 -0.49 16.88
CA PHE A 133 21.71 -0.64 15.69
C PHE A 133 21.82 -2.06 15.14
N ALA A 134 23.03 -2.54 14.83
CA ALA A 134 23.32 -3.85 14.26
C ALA A 134 22.70 -5.02 15.04
N LYS A 135 22.65 -4.92 16.38
CA LYS A 135 22.07 -5.95 17.26
C LYS A 135 20.54 -5.97 17.26
N VAL A 136 19.88 -4.83 17.06
CA VAL A 136 18.46 -4.68 17.38
C VAL A 136 17.58 -4.48 16.14
N TRP A 137 18.11 -3.86 15.08
CA TRP A 137 17.31 -3.41 13.94
C TRP A 137 16.51 -4.54 13.28
N THR A 138 17.14 -5.70 13.09
CA THR A 138 16.56 -6.91 12.50
C THR A 138 15.37 -7.44 13.32
N SER A 139 15.43 -7.29 14.64
CA SER A 139 14.37 -7.74 15.55
C SER A 139 13.14 -6.83 15.44
N ILE A 140 13.37 -5.50 15.46
CA ILE A 140 12.32 -4.50 15.26
C ILE A 140 11.66 -4.69 13.89
N TYR A 141 12.49 -4.90 12.87
CA TYR A 141 12.04 -5.14 11.49
C TYR A 141 11.08 -6.31 11.43
N PHE A 142 11.51 -7.45 11.96
CA PHE A 142 10.74 -8.69 11.92
C PHE A 142 9.45 -8.58 12.71
N GLY A 143 9.47 -8.03 13.93
CA GLY A 143 8.29 -7.86 14.77
C GLY A 143 7.21 -6.98 14.13
N TYR A 144 7.59 -5.84 13.53
CA TYR A 144 6.65 -4.98 12.82
C TYR A 144 6.06 -5.65 11.56
N TYR A 145 6.87 -6.36 10.79
CA TYR A 145 6.42 -7.04 9.57
C TYR A 145 5.46 -8.20 9.91
N GLN A 146 5.72 -8.92 11.01
CA GLN A 146 4.81 -9.92 11.54
C GLN A 146 3.47 -9.31 11.98
N TRP A 147 3.50 -8.19 12.70
CA TRP A 147 2.27 -7.48 13.10
C TRP A 147 1.45 -7.11 11.86
N THR A 148 2.07 -6.48 10.87
CA THR A 148 1.39 -6.08 9.62
C THR A 148 0.79 -7.29 8.92
N TRP A 149 1.51 -8.41 8.85
CA TRP A 149 1.02 -9.61 8.19
C TRP A 149 -0.16 -10.25 8.94
N ILE A 150 -0.09 -10.35 10.27
CA ILE A 150 -1.21 -10.85 11.08
C ILE A 150 -2.44 -9.96 10.84
N MET A 151 -2.28 -8.64 10.85
CA MET A 151 -3.39 -7.71 10.57
C MET A 151 -3.96 -7.88 9.17
N LEU A 152 -3.13 -8.09 8.15
CA LEU A 152 -3.58 -8.37 6.78
C LEU A 152 -4.40 -9.67 6.69
N LEU A 153 -4.06 -10.68 7.48
CA LEU A 153 -4.78 -11.95 7.54
C LEU A 153 -6.09 -11.84 8.32
N THR A 154 -6.06 -11.26 9.52
CA THR A 154 -7.21 -11.20 10.42
C THR A 154 -8.24 -10.15 9.98
N HIS A 155 -7.79 -9.06 9.34
CA HIS A 155 -8.63 -7.95 8.89
C HIS A 155 -8.64 -7.82 7.36
N CYS A 156 -8.64 -8.94 6.64
CA CYS A 156 -8.47 -8.99 5.18
C CYS A 156 -9.53 -8.19 4.36
N ARG A 157 -10.67 -7.85 4.98
CA ARG A 157 -11.76 -7.05 4.38
C ARG A 157 -11.58 -5.54 4.54
N GLU A 158 -10.75 -5.10 5.49
CA GLU A 158 -10.48 -3.68 5.74
C GLU A 158 -9.40 -3.13 4.80
N PHE A 159 -8.59 -4.02 4.22
CA PHE A 159 -7.58 -3.68 3.23
C PHE A 159 -8.09 -3.91 1.80
N PHE A 160 -7.88 -2.94 0.92
CA PHE A 160 -8.20 -3.11 -0.49
C PHE A 160 -7.28 -4.18 -1.14
N PRO A 161 -7.75 -4.98 -2.11
CA PRO A 161 -7.01 -6.14 -2.61
C PRO A 161 -5.60 -5.82 -3.15
N MET A 162 -5.43 -4.71 -3.85
CA MET A 162 -4.13 -4.29 -4.39
C MET A 162 -3.12 -3.98 -3.28
N PHE A 163 -3.58 -3.43 -2.13
CA PHE A 163 -2.74 -3.23 -0.95
C PHE A 163 -2.19 -4.56 -0.46
N ARG A 164 -3.07 -5.54 -0.26
CA ARG A 164 -2.69 -6.88 0.22
C ARG A 164 -1.65 -7.54 -0.67
N VAL A 165 -1.84 -7.51 -1.99
CA VAL A 165 -0.90 -8.09 -2.96
C VAL A 165 0.45 -7.41 -2.87
N PHE A 166 0.47 -6.06 -2.95
CA PHE A 166 1.70 -5.28 -2.88
C PHE A 166 2.47 -5.56 -1.59
N TYR A 167 1.83 -5.45 -0.43
CA TYR A 167 2.50 -5.64 0.86
C TYR A 167 2.97 -7.07 1.09
N THR A 168 2.22 -8.08 0.60
CA THR A 168 2.67 -9.47 0.69
C THR A 168 3.92 -9.69 -0.15
N ILE A 169 3.95 -9.16 -1.37
CA ILE A 169 5.13 -9.24 -2.25
C ILE A 169 6.31 -8.47 -1.64
N HIS A 170 6.09 -7.23 -1.21
CA HIS A 170 7.11 -6.39 -0.59
C HIS A 170 7.72 -7.09 0.62
N HIS A 171 6.89 -7.62 1.54
CA HIS A 171 7.38 -8.33 2.72
C HIS A 171 8.12 -9.64 2.37
N ALA A 172 7.68 -10.36 1.34
CA ALA A 172 8.37 -11.56 0.88
C ALA A 172 9.77 -11.24 0.33
N ILE A 173 9.88 -10.19 -0.51
CA ILE A 173 11.15 -9.71 -1.05
C ILE A 173 12.06 -9.23 0.08
N SER A 174 11.53 -8.42 0.98
CA SER A 174 12.17 -7.95 2.20
C SER A 174 12.80 -9.06 3.05
N PHE A 175 12.07 -10.14 3.33
CA PHE A 175 12.61 -11.27 4.09
C PHE A 175 13.65 -12.06 3.31
N PHE A 176 13.48 -12.21 2.00
CA PHE A 176 14.51 -12.83 1.16
C PHE A 176 15.81 -12.00 1.14
N ILE A 177 15.71 -10.69 0.99
CA ILE A 177 16.85 -9.76 0.98
C ILE A 177 17.58 -9.79 2.32
N THR A 178 16.85 -9.55 3.41
CA THR A 178 17.46 -9.48 4.75
C THR A 178 17.99 -10.85 5.21
N GLY A 179 17.37 -11.94 4.80
CA GLY A 179 17.89 -13.30 5.04
C GLY A 179 19.22 -13.52 4.29
N SER A 180 19.33 -13.03 3.06
CA SER A 180 20.57 -13.08 2.28
C SER A 180 21.69 -12.24 2.93
N TRP A 181 21.35 -11.10 3.53
CA TRP A 181 22.32 -10.28 4.29
C TRP A 181 22.86 -11.02 5.51
N ILE A 182 22.04 -11.80 6.22
CA ILE A 182 22.48 -12.61 7.37
C ILE A 182 23.52 -13.66 6.93
N ILE A 183 23.26 -14.35 5.82
CA ILE A 183 24.17 -15.38 5.28
C ILE A 183 25.52 -14.76 4.92
N ILE A 184 25.50 -13.63 4.21
CA ILE A 184 26.72 -13.00 3.68
C ILE A 184 27.46 -12.21 4.75
N GLY A 185 26.74 -11.64 5.72
CA GLY A 185 27.32 -10.92 6.86
C GLY A 185 28.30 -11.77 7.66
N LEU A 186 28.01 -13.07 7.85
CA LEU A 186 28.92 -14.02 8.49
C LEU A 186 30.25 -14.17 7.73
N CYS A 187 30.25 -14.01 6.41
CA CYS A 187 31.47 -14.12 5.61
C CYS A 187 32.27 -12.81 5.57
N CYS A 188 31.69 -11.70 6.06
CA CYS A 188 32.20 -10.34 5.90
C CYS A 188 32.46 -9.64 7.25
N PHE A 189 32.90 -10.37 8.28
CA PHE A 189 33.31 -9.85 9.61
C PHE A 189 34.52 -8.89 9.56
N ALA A 190 34.50 -7.89 8.68
CA ALA A 190 35.24 -6.68 8.91
C ALA A 190 34.53 -5.92 10.03
N ASN A 191 35.26 -5.56 11.09
CA ASN A 191 34.79 -4.78 12.25
C ASN A 191 34.36 -3.34 11.90
N ASP A 192 34.08 -3.02 10.64
CA ASP A 192 33.94 -1.66 10.16
C ASP A 192 32.90 -1.55 9.02
N ASN A 193 31.72 -2.14 9.25
CA ASN A 193 30.54 -2.08 8.36
C ASN A 193 29.64 -0.87 8.62
N ASP A 194 30.10 0.12 9.39
CA ASP A 194 29.35 1.32 9.76
C ASP A 194 28.77 2.08 8.57
N PHE A 195 29.53 2.16 7.49
CA PHE A 195 29.08 2.80 6.25
C PHE A 195 27.90 2.06 5.61
N ILE A 196 27.87 0.73 5.66
CA ILE A 196 26.74 -0.07 5.16
C ILE A 196 25.50 0.21 6.01
N TYR A 197 25.62 0.26 7.34
CA TYR A 197 24.49 0.55 8.23
C TYR A 197 23.97 1.98 8.06
N ARG A 198 24.87 2.96 7.85
CA ARG A 198 24.46 4.33 7.50
C ARG A 198 23.65 4.36 6.21
N ALA A 199 24.11 3.69 5.15
CA ALA A 199 23.37 3.58 3.91
C ALA A 199 22.00 2.93 4.09
N ILE A 200 21.92 1.82 4.85
CA ILE A 200 20.66 1.15 5.17
C ILE A 200 19.69 2.12 5.87
N VAL A 201 20.15 2.89 6.86
CA VAL A 201 19.28 3.83 7.58
C VAL A 201 18.84 4.99 6.68
N ILE A 202 19.73 5.54 5.85
CA ILE A 202 19.34 6.57 4.86
C ILE A 202 18.26 6.00 3.93
N TRP A 203 18.49 4.79 3.39
CA TRP A 203 17.54 4.10 2.52
C TRP A 203 16.18 3.89 3.20
N LEU A 204 16.15 3.28 4.39
CA LEU A 204 14.92 3.05 5.17
C LEU A 204 14.21 4.36 5.54
N SER A 205 14.96 5.40 5.89
CA SER A 205 14.37 6.70 6.25
C SER A 205 13.69 7.42 5.10
N SER A 206 13.94 7.03 3.85
CA SER A 206 13.21 7.55 2.69
C SER A 206 11.70 7.22 2.75
N ASP A 207 11.32 6.11 3.38
CA ASP A 207 9.91 5.73 3.55
C ASP A 207 9.14 6.72 4.44
N LEU A 208 9.81 7.52 5.27
CA LEU A 208 9.14 8.51 6.13
C LEU A 208 8.27 9.48 5.32
N TRP A 209 8.68 9.83 4.10
CA TRP A 209 7.92 10.70 3.20
C TRP A 209 6.61 10.03 2.76
N VAL A 210 6.70 8.76 2.37
CA VAL A 210 5.55 7.95 1.94
C VAL A 210 4.61 7.67 3.11
N TYR A 211 5.17 7.32 4.26
CA TYR A 211 4.40 7.07 5.48
C TYR A 211 3.66 8.32 5.94
N SER A 212 4.33 9.48 5.99
CA SER A 212 3.71 10.75 6.38
C SER A 212 2.53 11.12 5.49
N LEU A 213 2.68 10.98 4.16
CA LEU A 213 1.58 11.25 3.22
C LEU A 213 0.40 10.28 3.42
N ASN A 214 0.66 9.00 3.63
CA ASN A 214 -0.41 8.02 3.82
C ASN A 214 -1.09 8.15 5.20
N ILE A 215 -0.36 8.53 6.25
CA ILE A 215 -0.95 8.90 7.55
C ILE A 215 -1.90 10.08 7.35
N TYR A 216 -1.41 11.16 6.71
CA TYR A 216 -2.22 12.35 6.44
C TYR A 216 -3.50 12.00 5.66
N ARG A 217 -3.36 11.22 4.58
CA ARG A 217 -4.50 10.77 3.77
C ARG A 217 -5.49 9.94 4.58
N SER A 218 -5.02 9.10 5.49
CA SER A 218 -5.89 8.22 6.29
C SER A 218 -6.61 8.98 7.41
N LEU A 219 -6.01 10.06 7.92
CA LEU A 219 -6.62 10.96 8.91
C LEU A 219 -7.55 12.01 8.29
N ARG A 220 -7.38 12.32 6.99
CA ARG A 220 -8.15 13.32 6.24
C ARG A 220 -8.69 12.73 4.92
N PRO A 221 -9.58 11.71 4.98
CA PRO A 221 -10.11 11.05 3.79
C PRO A 221 -10.90 11.97 2.84
N GLU A 222 -11.41 13.09 3.36
CA GLU A 222 -12.15 14.14 2.63
C GLU A 222 -11.27 15.04 1.77
N THR A 223 -9.94 14.94 1.89
CA THR A 223 -9.02 15.78 1.12
C THR A 223 -9.18 15.56 -0.38
N ASP A 224 -9.08 16.64 -1.16
CA ASP A 224 -9.12 16.59 -2.62
C ASP A 224 -8.11 15.56 -3.17
N LYS A 225 -8.62 14.69 -4.04
CA LYS A 225 -7.82 13.63 -4.66
C LYS A 225 -6.72 14.20 -5.53
N ASP A 226 -6.96 15.31 -6.22
CA ASP A 226 -5.94 15.93 -7.08
C ASP A 226 -4.80 16.53 -6.26
N PHE A 227 -5.12 17.14 -5.10
CA PHE A 227 -4.13 17.57 -4.12
C PHE A 227 -3.27 16.41 -3.60
N ILE A 228 -3.88 15.33 -3.13
CA ILE A 228 -3.17 14.15 -2.64
C ILE A 228 -2.25 13.56 -3.73
N ARG A 229 -2.69 13.54 -4.98
CA ARG A 229 -1.89 13.03 -6.11
C ARG A 229 -0.71 13.92 -6.45
N LYS A 230 -0.87 15.24 -6.40
CA LYS A 230 0.24 16.18 -6.56
C LYS A 230 1.31 15.94 -5.49
N TRP A 231 0.90 15.81 -4.23
CA TRP A 231 1.81 15.49 -3.13
C TRP A 231 2.46 14.11 -3.28
N GLN A 232 1.74 13.11 -3.77
CA GLN A 232 2.30 11.80 -4.06
C GLN A 232 3.44 11.89 -5.09
N THR A 233 3.31 12.70 -6.13
CA THR A 233 4.37 12.92 -7.12
C THR A 233 5.59 13.63 -6.52
N ILE A 234 5.37 14.63 -5.66
CA ILE A 234 6.47 15.33 -4.96
C ILE A 234 7.20 14.37 -4.02
N VAL A 235 6.44 13.63 -3.19
CA VAL A 235 6.97 12.63 -2.26
C VAL A 235 7.76 11.57 -3.01
N PHE A 236 7.26 11.06 -4.14
CA PHE A 236 7.99 10.12 -4.98
C PHE A 236 9.34 10.70 -5.43
N GLY A 237 9.37 11.94 -5.92
CA GLY A 237 10.62 12.60 -6.31
C GLY A 237 11.62 12.73 -5.16
N ILE A 238 11.17 13.22 -4.00
CA ILE A 238 12.01 13.38 -2.80
C ILE A 238 12.54 12.02 -2.33
N GLU A 239 11.67 11.02 -2.26
CA GLU A 239 12.02 9.65 -1.87
C GLU A 239 13.10 9.08 -2.80
N ARG A 240 12.95 9.22 -4.12
CA ARG A 240 13.94 8.71 -5.09
C ARG A 240 15.31 9.41 -4.99
N VAL A 241 15.32 10.72 -4.75
CA VAL A 241 16.57 11.46 -4.48
C VAL A 241 17.21 10.94 -3.18
N HIS A 242 16.42 10.76 -2.13
CA HIS A 242 16.89 10.24 -0.85
C HIS A 242 17.50 8.83 -0.98
N ARG A 243 16.83 7.92 -1.71
CA ARG A 243 17.36 6.56 -1.96
C ARG A 243 18.62 6.58 -2.82
N SER A 244 18.72 7.49 -3.79
CA SER A 244 19.95 7.67 -4.57
C SER A 244 21.14 8.05 -3.68
N VAL A 245 20.94 8.93 -2.69
CA VAL A 245 21.97 9.27 -1.70
C VAL A 245 22.38 8.04 -0.90
N ALA A 246 21.44 7.18 -0.52
CA ALA A 246 21.74 5.94 0.19
C ALA A 246 22.68 5.00 -0.59
N TYR A 247 22.50 4.89 -1.91
CA TYR A 247 23.37 4.06 -2.75
C TYR A 247 24.75 4.65 -3.00
N LEU A 248 24.84 6.00 -3.03
CA LEU A 248 26.12 6.69 -3.21
C LEU A 248 26.94 6.69 -1.92
N GLN A 249 26.31 6.69 -0.75
CA GLN A 249 27.01 6.84 0.52
C GLN A 249 28.09 5.76 0.75
N PRO A 250 27.87 4.45 0.51
CA PRO A 250 28.90 3.43 0.64
C PRO A 250 30.08 3.61 -0.33
N LEU A 251 29.86 4.25 -1.48
CA LEU A 251 30.90 4.49 -2.47
C LEU A 251 31.84 5.64 -2.08
N THR A 252 31.50 6.41 -1.04
CA THR A 252 32.34 7.51 -0.54
C THR A 252 33.50 7.06 0.35
N VAL A 253 33.51 5.81 0.82
CA VAL A 253 34.63 5.26 1.60
C VAL A 253 35.73 4.71 0.69
N PRO A 254 36.99 4.64 1.17
CA PRO A 254 38.10 4.08 0.38
C PRO A 254 37.81 2.66 -0.11
N ALA A 255 38.22 2.34 -1.34
CA ALA A 255 37.95 1.04 -1.96
C ALA A 255 38.48 -0.17 -1.17
N SER A 256 39.51 0.02 -0.33
CA SER A 256 40.03 -1.00 0.58
C SER A 256 39.02 -1.47 1.63
N ARG A 257 37.94 -0.70 1.86
CA ARG A 257 36.85 -1.05 2.79
C ARG A 257 35.68 -1.77 2.12
N TYR A 258 35.69 -1.89 0.79
CA TYR A 258 34.60 -2.56 0.07
C TYR A 258 34.65 -4.06 0.32
N ASN A 259 33.49 -4.64 0.61
CA ASN A 259 33.35 -6.08 0.86
C ASN A 259 32.10 -6.63 0.16
N LEU A 260 31.96 -7.96 0.14
CA LEU A 260 30.84 -8.61 -0.54
C LEU A 260 29.48 -8.20 0.05
N LEU A 261 29.39 -8.00 1.37
CA LEU A 261 28.17 -7.54 2.04
C LEU A 261 27.71 -6.18 1.49
N MET A 262 28.61 -5.23 1.28
CA MET A 262 28.27 -3.92 0.68
C MET A 262 27.57 -4.10 -0.67
N TRP A 263 28.16 -4.90 -1.58
CA TRP A 263 27.60 -5.10 -2.91
C TRP A 263 26.25 -5.81 -2.88
N VAL A 264 26.08 -6.76 -1.97
CA VAL A 264 24.81 -7.46 -1.77
C VAL A 264 23.75 -6.49 -1.26
N VAL A 265 24.06 -5.69 -0.23
CA VAL A 265 23.12 -4.69 0.31
C VAL A 265 22.73 -3.66 -0.77
N LEU A 266 23.69 -3.14 -1.53
CA LEU A 266 23.42 -2.20 -2.61
C LEU A 266 22.55 -2.82 -3.73
N SER A 267 22.93 -4.00 -4.22
CA SER A 267 22.22 -4.67 -5.33
C SER A 267 20.80 -5.09 -4.95
N THR A 268 20.63 -5.68 -3.77
CA THR A 268 19.32 -6.08 -3.26
C THR A 268 18.45 -4.88 -2.91
N GLY A 269 19.03 -3.82 -2.33
CA GLY A 269 18.35 -2.54 -2.11
C GLY A 269 17.86 -1.94 -3.42
N LEU A 270 18.70 -1.88 -4.45
CA LEU A 270 18.33 -1.38 -5.78
C LEU A 270 17.23 -2.22 -6.44
N PHE A 271 17.29 -3.55 -6.30
CA PHE A 271 16.24 -4.44 -6.78
C PHE A 271 14.90 -4.15 -6.10
N ASN A 272 14.88 -4.03 -4.77
CA ASN A 272 13.66 -3.70 -4.04
C ASN A 272 13.08 -2.35 -4.48
N ASP A 273 13.95 -1.37 -4.67
CA ASP A 273 13.58 -0.04 -5.16
C ASP A 273 12.95 -0.05 -6.54
N ILE A 274 13.45 -0.88 -7.46
CA ILE A 274 12.88 -1.02 -8.80
C ILE A 274 11.45 -1.57 -8.69
N VAL A 275 11.23 -2.56 -7.83
CA VAL A 275 9.90 -3.13 -7.58
C VAL A 275 8.97 -2.06 -7.00
N ASP A 276 9.38 -1.37 -5.93
CA ASP A 276 8.59 -0.32 -5.31
C ASP A 276 8.29 0.84 -6.28
N ALA A 277 9.30 1.30 -7.02
CA ALA A 277 9.14 2.35 -8.02
C ALA A 277 8.20 1.93 -9.15
N ALA A 278 8.25 0.68 -9.61
CA ALA A 278 7.34 0.18 -10.63
C ALA A 278 5.87 0.22 -10.16
N PHE A 279 5.59 -0.18 -8.92
CA PHE A 279 4.25 -0.08 -8.34
C PHE A 279 3.77 1.37 -8.18
N GLN A 280 4.64 2.24 -7.63
CA GLN A 280 4.31 3.65 -7.45
C GLN A 280 4.07 4.36 -8.79
N LEU A 281 4.95 4.12 -9.77
CA LEU A 281 4.85 4.70 -11.10
C LEU A 281 3.63 4.19 -11.85
N HIS A 282 3.31 2.89 -11.77
CA HIS A 282 2.10 2.33 -12.35
C HIS A 282 0.83 3.03 -11.81
N SER A 283 0.77 3.25 -10.49
CA SER A 283 -0.33 4.00 -9.84
C SER A 283 -0.42 5.45 -10.36
N LEU A 284 0.73 6.15 -10.46
CA LEU A 284 0.77 7.54 -10.94
C LEU A 284 0.39 7.63 -12.43
N CYS A 285 0.96 6.79 -13.29
CA CYS A 285 0.67 6.76 -14.72
C CYS A 285 -0.82 6.50 -14.99
N LYS A 286 -1.43 5.54 -14.30
CA LYS A 286 -2.87 5.28 -14.42
C LYS A 286 -3.71 6.52 -14.11
N HIS A 287 -3.34 7.28 -13.08
CA HIS A 287 -4.05 8.51 -12.72
C HIS A 287 -3.91 9.60 -13.80
N TYR A 288 -2.69 9.90 -14.26
CA TYR A 288 -2.46 10.94 -15.25
C TYR A 288 -3.05 10.59 -16.63
N GLN A 289 -3.05 9.31 -17.01
CA GLN A 289 -3.74 8.84 -18.22
C GLN A 289 -5.25 9.08 -18.13
N HIS A 290 -5.88 8.73 -17.01
CA HIS A 290 -7.31 9.01 -16.81
C HIS A 290 -7.63 10.50 -16.80
N LYS A 291 -6.76 11.35 -16.23
CA LYS A 291 -6.96 12.80 -16.25
C LYS A 291 -6.84 13.37 -17.66
N LYS A 292 -5.83 12.95 -18.43
CA LYS A 292 -5.66 13.34 -19.84
C LYS A 292 -6.88 12.94 -20.68
N LEU A 293 -7.38 11.72 -20.51
CA LEU A 293 -8.58 11.24 -21.20
C LEU A 293 -9.84 12.04 -20.80
N ARG A 294 -9.98 12.43 -19.54
CA ARG A 294 -11.10 13.29 -19.09
C ARG A 294 -11.01 14.69 -19.68
N VAL A 295 -9.84 15.31 -19.70
CA VAL A 295 -9.64 16.64 -20.29
C VAL A 295 -9.98 16.59 -21.79
N LEU A 296 -9.45 15.61 -22.51
CA LEU A 296 -9.77 15.40 -23.93
C LEU A 296 -11.27 15.15 -24.18
N ALA A 297 -11.94 14.42 -23.28
CA ALA A 297 -13.39 14.17 -23.39
C ALA A 297 -14.26 15.38 -23.01
N ILE A 298 -13.77 16.27 -22.15
CA ILE A 298 -14.42 17.55 -21.83
C ILE A 298 -14.23 18.52 -22.99
N ASP A 299 -13.01 18.64 -23.53
CA ASP A 299 -12.71 19.47 -24.70
C ASP A 299 -13.52 19.03 -25.93
N ALA A 300 -13.72 17.73 -26.12
CA ALA A 300 -14.57 17.19 -27.18
C ALA A 300 -16.09 17.42 -26.96
N LYS A 301 -16.51 17.78 -25.75
CA LYS A 301 -17.92 18.06 -25.38
C LYS A 301 -18.24 19.56 -25.32
N ILE A 302 -17.28 20.46 -25.53
CA ILE A 302 -17.58 21.88 -25.74
C ILE A 302 -18.13 22.00 -27.16
N PRO A 303 -19.44 22.29 -27.34
CA PRO A 303 -19.95 22.52 -28.68
C PRO A 303 -19.29 23.79 -29.22
N MET A 304 -18.66 23.67 -30.37
CA MET A 304 -18.15 24.78 -31.17
C MET A 304 -19.34 25.59 -31.71
N HIS A 305 -20.07 26.28 -30.83
CA HIS A 305 -21.14 27.19 -31.22
C HIS A 305 -20.59 28.61 -31.34
N SER A 306 -20.76 29.14 -32.56
CA SER A 306 -20.72 30.54 -32.98
C SER A 306 -19.37 31.26 -32.98
N THR A 307 -18.62 31.10 -34.06
CA THR A 307 -18.02 32.27 -34.75
C THR A 307 -18.13 32.10 -36.26
N ILE A 308 -19.37 31.97 -36.74
CA ILE A 308 -19.73 32.38 -38.10
C ILE A 308 -20.90 33.33 -37.92
N ALA A 309 -20.57 34.56 -37.48
CA ALA A 309 -21.45 35.68 -37.68
C ALA A 309 -21.50 35.93 -39.19
N THR A 310 -22.66 35.64 -39.76
CA THR A 310 -23.10 36.07 -41.07
C THR A 310 -22.89 37.58 -41.23
N THR A 311 -21.83 38.00 -41.91
CA THR A 311 -21.86 39.25 -42.67
C THR A 311 -22.52 38.95 -44.01
N ASN A 312 -23.85 38.97 -44.03
CA ASN A 312 -24.64 39.23 -45.23
C ASN A 312 -25.24 40.62 -45.06
N LEU A 313 -24.50 41.63 -45.50
CA LEU A 313 -25.06 42.89 -45.97
C LEU A 313 -24.51 43.06 -47.38
N ASP A 314 -25.20 42.45 -48.33
CA ASP A 314 -25.21 42.87 -49.73
C ASP A 314 -26.48 42.34 -50.39
N LYS A 315 -27.52 43.17 -50.35
CA LYS A 315 -28.52 43.28 -51.41
C LYS A 315 -28.96 44.75 -51.52
N ALA A 316 -28.56 45.36 -52.63
CA ALA A 316 -29.22 46.41 -53.43
C ALA A 316 -29.66 47.70 -52.70
N ASP A 317 -28.96 48.81 -52.96
CA ASP A 317 -29.20 49.70 -54.12
C ASP A 317 -27.91 50.45 -54.51
#